data_AF-A0A9E0NZ33-F1
#
_entry.id   AF-A0A9E0NZ33-F1
#
_cell.length_a   1.000
_cell.length_b   1.000
_cell.length_c   1.000
_cell.angle_alpha   90.00
_cell.angle_beta   90.00
_cell.angle_gamma   90.00
#
_symmetry.space_group_name_H-M   'P 1'
#
loop_
_entity.id
_entity.type
_entity.pdbx_description
1 polymer ?
#
loop_
_entity_poly.entity_id
_entity_poly.type
_entity_poly.pdbx_seq_one_letter_code
_entity_poly.pdbx_strand_id
1 'polypeptide(L)'
;MKAFIEPPESIPFYLKIGLWISKKATGRDLLPGKLLAWYPRTAISSGVMEALVAHQDKNLNKRMLKLVRLRTSFAVACPFCIDMNSYDYDQFGISPEEFSALQGRIAIATVPTFSPRERIAMEYAFLISQSPLLFPQIFIDQLKTNFTEREMVILAGTAAQVNYWARLLQALGVPPAGFSDHCEMKTQPSS
;
A
#
# COMPACT_ATOMS: atom_id res chain seq x y z
N MET A 1 -9.48 -7.74 -16.96
CA MET A 1 -10.54 -6.85 -16.44
C MET A 1 -10.22 -5.41 -16.83
N LYS A 2 -11.24 -4.58 -16.99
CA LYS A 2 -11.12 -3.13 -17.23
C LYS A 2 -11.73 -2.40 -16.04
N ALA A 3 -11.30 -1.15 -15.82
CA ALA A 3 -11.95 -0.26 -14.87
C ALA A 3 -13.43 -0.05 -15.24
N PHE A 4 -14.26 0.32 -14.26
CA PHE A 4 -15.69 0.56 -14.48
C PHE A 4 -15.96 1.79 -15.38
N ILE A 5 -14.99 2.70 -15.45
CA ILE A 5 -15.05 3.91 -16.27
C ILE A 5 -13.74 4.09 -17.04
N GLU A 6 -13.82 4.73 -18.19
CA GLU A 6 -12.66 5.15 -18.97
C GLU A 6 -12.14 6.52 -18.47
N PRO A 7 -10.85 6.85 -18.68
CA PRO A 7 -10.33 8.20 -18.43
C PRO A 7 -11.10 9.29 -19.21
N PRO A 8 -11.13 10.55 -18.72
CA PRO A 8 -11.74 11.65 -19.47
C PRO A 8 -10.96 11.93 -20.76
N GLU A 9 -11.66 12.38 -21.81
CA GLU A 9 -11.06 12.70 -23.10
C GLU A 9 -10.02 13.82 -23.02
N SER A 10 -10.22 14.77 -22.11
CA SER A 10 -9.29 15.87 -21.87
C SER A 10 -8.81 15.90 -20.42
N ILE A 11 -7.49 15.95 -20.25
CA ILE A 11 -6.84 16.07 -18.94
C ILE A 11 -6.26 17.49 -18.82
N PRO A 12 -6.57 18.24 -17.75
CA PRO A 12 -5.98 19.55 -17.50
C PRO A 12 -4.45 19.51 -17.52
N PHE A 13 -3.82 20.54 -18.09
CA PHE A 13 -2.38 20.53 -18.35
C PHE A 13 -1.54 20.32 -17.07
N TYR A 14 -1.96 20.88 -15.94
CA TYR A 14 -1.26 20.74 -14.66
C TYR A 14 -1.28 19.31 -14.14
N LEU A 15 -2.35 18.53 -14.40
CA LEU A 15 -2.38 17.10 -14.08
C LEU A 15 -1.49 16.29 -15.01
N LYS A 16 -1.37 16.68 -16.28
CA LYS A 16 -0.45 16.00 -17.23
C LYS A 16 1.00 16.04 -16.74
N ILE A 17 1.42 17.13 -16.10
CA ILE A 17 2.75 17.24 -15.48
C ILE A 17 2.90 16.21 -14.36
N GLY A 18 1.93 16.12 -13.45
CA GLY A 18 1.94 15.12 -12.38
C GLY A 18 1.96 13.68 -12.90
N LEU A 19 1.14 13.37 -13.92
CA LEU A 19 1.12 12.06 -14.57
C LEU A 19 2.46 11.74 -15.25
N TRP A 20 3.11 12.72 -15.88
CA TRP A 20 4.42 12.54 -16.48
C TRP A 20 5.50 12.25 -15.42
N ILE A 21 5.49 12.97 -14.29
CA ILE A 21 6.40 12.70 -13.17
C ILE A 21 6.17 11.29 -12.64
N SER A 22 4.92 10.92 -12.41
CA SER A 22 4.53 9.58 -11.93
C SER A 22 4.99 8.49 -12.89
N LYS A 23 4.80 8.67 -14.20
CA LYS A 23 5.26 7.75 -15.24
C LYS A 23 6.78 7.62 -15.26
N LYS A 24 7.50 8.72 -15.09
CA LYS A 24 8.97 8.70 -15.02
C LYS A 24 9.50 7.99 -13.79
N ALA A 25 8.85 8.18 -12.64
CA ALA A 25 9.25 7.55 -11.38
C ALA A 25 8.93 6.05 -11.32
N THR A 26 7.78 5.65 -11.89
CA THR A 26 7.28 4.27 -11.81
C THR A 26 7.58 3.44 -13.05
N GLY A 27 8.03 4.08 -14.13
CA GLY A 27 8.22 3.46 -15.45
C GLY A 27 6.91 3.09 -16.15
N ARG A 28 5.74 3.37 -15.56
CA ARG A 28 4.43 2.91 -16.07
C ARG A 28 3.42 4.03 -16.14
N ASP A 29 2.50 3.89 -17.10
CA ASP A 29 1.40 4.82 -17.25
C ASP A 29 0.23 4.40 -16.35
N LEU A 30 0.16 5.01 -15.16
CA LEU A 30 -0.77 4.58 -14.12
C LEU A 30 -2.22 5.00 -14.42
N LEU A 31 -3.07 4.00 -14.64
CA LEU A 31 -4.52 4.19 -14.83
C LEU A 31 -5.17 5.00 -13.69
N PRO A 32 -4.85 4.78 -12.38
CA PRO A 32 -5.40 5.58 -11.30
C PRO A 32 -5.34 7.09 -11.53
N GLY A 33 -4.16 7.62 -11.86
CA GLY A 33 -3.98 9.06 -12.06
C GLY A 33 -4.84 9.61 -13.19
N LYS A 34 -5.04 8.84 -14.26
CA LYS A 34 -5.90 9.22 -15.38
C LYS A 34 -7.37 9.22 -15.00
N LEU A 35 -7.82 8.21 -14.25
CA LEU A 35 -9.21 8.14 -13.79
C LEU A 35 -9.54 9.29 -12.84
N LEU A 36 -8.63 9.65 -11.95
CA LEU A 36 -8.85 10.77 -11.04
C LEU A 36 -8.91 12.13 -11.75
N ALA A 37 -8.49 12.22 -13.01
CA ALA A 37 -8.63 13.45 -13.80
C ALA A 37 -10.10 13.84 -14.05
N TRP A 38 -11.06 12.92 -13.89
CA TRP A 38 -12.50 13.25 -13.85
C TRP A 38 -12.83 14.27 -12.77
N TYR A 39 -12.09 14.28 -11.66
CA TYR A 39 -12.23 15.27 -10.60
C TYR A 39 -10.84 15.74 -10.11
N PRO A 40 -10.28 16.80 -10.71
CA PRO A 40 -8.90 17.23 -10.47
C PRO A 40 -8.53 17.50 -9.02
N ARG A 41 -9.49 17.92 -8.18
CA ARG A 41 -9.24 18.14 -6.76
C ARG A 41 -8.90 16.84 -6.03
N THR A 42 -9.55 15.72 -6.38
CA THR A 42 -9.15 14.40 -5.85
C THR A 42 -7.80 13.99 -6.43
N ALA A 43 -7.54 14.18 -7.72
CA ALA A 43 -6.22 13.87 -8.29
C ALA A 43 -5.08 14.60 -7.55
N ILE A 44 -5.26 15.90 -7.27
CA ILE A 44 -4.29 16.70 -6.52
C ILE A 44 -4.16 16.20 -5.09
N SER A 45 -5.25 15.97 -4.37
CA SER A 45 -5.17 15.53 -2.97
C SER A 45 -4.54 14.14 -2.83
N SER A 46 -4.87 13.19 -3.70
CA SER A 46 -4.22 11.87 -3.74
C SER A 46 -2.73 12.00 -4.07
N GLY A 47 -2.38 12.85 -5.04
CA GLY A 47 -0.99 13.09 -5.43
C GLY A 47 -0.16 13.73 -4.32
N VAL A 48 -0.73 14.68 -3.58
CA VAL A 48 -0.07 15.30 -2.40
C VAL A 48 0.13 14.27 -1.30
N MET A 49 -0.88 13.45 -1.01
CA MET A 49 -0.74 12.35 -0.05
C MET A 49 0.36 11.38 -0.47
N GLU A 50 0.41 11.00 -1.74
CA GLU A 50 1.43 10.10 -2.28
C GLU A 50 2.84 10.69 -2.17
N ALA A 51 2.99 11.98 -2.48
CA ALA A 51 4.29 12.66 -2.45
C ALA A 51 4.82 12.92 -1.04
N LEU A 52 3.93 13.08 -0.06
CA LEU A 52 4.27 13.48 1.31
C LEU A 52 4.23 12.33 2.33
N VAL A 53 3.74 11.15 1.95
CA VAL A 53 3.82 9.98 2.83
C VAL A 53 5.29 9.69 3.17
N ALA A 54 5.54 9.20 4.38
CA ALA A 54 6.89 8.81 4.75
C ALA A 54 7.36 7.61 3.89
N HIS A 55 8.51 7.77 3.24
CA HIS A 55 9.25 6.66 2.62
C HIS A 55 10.40 6.17 3.51
N GLN A 56 10.82 6.99 4.47
CA GLN A 56 11.71 6.69 5.59
C GLN A 56 11.65 7.86 6.60
N ASP A 57 11.88 7.61 7.88
CA ASP A 57 12.08 8.65 8.91
C ASP A 57 12.89 8.08 10.07
N LYS A 58 14.12 8.56 10.25
CA LYS A 58 15.02 8.14 11.35
C LYS A 58 15.11 6.60 11.46
N ASN A 59 14.50 6.03 12.51
CA ASN A 59 14.52 4.60 12.81
C ASN A 59 13.47 3.79 12.02
N LEU A 60 12.50 4.44 11.39
CA LEU A 60 11.61 3.82 10.41
C LEU A 60 12.28 3.84 9.04
N ASN A 61 13.12 2.83 8.81
CA ASN A 61 13.82 2.67 7.54
C ASN A 61 12.84 2.26 6.40
N LYS A 62 13.36 2.29 5.16
CA LYS A 62 12.59 1.93 3.96
C LYS A 62 11.99 0.53 4.05
N ARG A 63 12.73 -0.43 4.63
CA ARG A 63 12.30 -1.82 4.83
C ARG A 63 11.05 -1.90 5.71
N MET A 64 11.07 -1.27 6.88
CA MET A 64 9.95 -1.24 7.82
C MET A 64 8.68 -0.71 7.12
N LEU A 65 8.78 0.40 6.40
CA LEU A 65 7.63 0.98 5.71
C LEU A 65 7.20 0.18 4.48
N LYS A 66 8.10 -0.59 3.85
CA LYS A 66 7.75 -1.55 2.79
C LYS A 66 6.96 -2.74 3.36
N LEU A 67 7.37 -3.28 4.51
CA LEU A 67 6.64 -4.34 5.23
C LEU A 67 5.23 -3.89 5.62
N VAL A 68 5.09 -2.66 6.14
CA VAL A 68 3.77 -2.08 6.45
C VAL A 68 2.90 -1.99 5.20
N ARG A 69 3.41 -1.44 4.09
CA ARG A 69 2.66 -1.32 2.84
C ARG A 69 2.23 -2.67 2.27
N LEU A 70 3.14 -3.66 2.27
CA LEU A 70 2.85 -5.03 1.84
C LEU A 70 1.78 -5.67 2.71
N ARG A 71 1.98 -5.65 4.03
CA ARG A 71 1.04 -6.26 4.97
C ARG A 71 -0.34 -5.62 4.89
N THR A 72 -0.41 -4.30 4.77
CA THR A 72 -1.68 -3.60 4.51
C THR A 72 -2.30 -4.02 3.18
N SER A 73 -1.51 -4.09 2.09
CA SER A 73 -2.01 -4.47 0.75
C SER A 73 -2.65 -5.86 0.74
N PHE A 74 -2.02 -6.83 1.41
CA PHE A 74 -2.59 -8.17 1.58
C PHE A 74 -3.80 -8.17 2.52
N ALA A 75 -3.77 -7.42 3.63
CA ALA A 75 -4.89 -7.36 4.57
C ALA A 75 -6.17 -6.79 3.96
N VAL A 76 -6.05 -5.78 3.09
CA VAL A 76 -7.20 -5.17 2.37
C VAL A 76 -7.56 -5.87 1.06
N ALA A 77 -6.83 -6.95 0.71
CA ALA A 77 -7.02 -7.73 -0.51
C ALA A 77 -7.14 -6.87 -1.80
N CYS A 78 -6.32 -5.83 -1.95
CA CYS A 78 -6.35 -4.94 -3.11
C CYS A 78 -5.35 -5.42 -4.19
N PRO A 79 -5.79 -5.92 -5.37
CA PRO A 79 -4.88 -6.44 -6.40
C PRO A 79 -3.85 -5.42 -6.89
N PHE A 80 -4.28 -4.19 -7.20
CA PHE A 80 -3.39 -3.11 -7.62
C PHE A 80 -2.35 -2.77 -6.54
N CYS A 81 -2.78 -2.71 -5.28
CA CYS A 81 -1.93 -2.34 -4.16
C CYS A 81 -0.89 -3.44 -3.90
N ILE A 82 -1.29 -4.71 -3.97
CA ILE A 82 -0.38 -5.86 -3.86
C ILE A 82 0.63 -5.80 -4.99
N ASP A 83 0.19 -5.60 -6.23
CA ASP A 83 1.05 -5.52 -7.39
C ASP A 83 2.13 -4.43 -7.24
N MET A 84 1.70 -3.19 -7.01
CA MET A 84 2.60 -2.04 -6.88
C MET A 84 3.52 -2.14 -5.65
N ASN A 85 3.01 -2.59 -4.50
CA ASN A 85 3.83 -2.68 -3.28
C ASN A 85 4.72 -3.92 -3.25
N SER A 86 4.43 -4.96 -4.04
CA SER A 86 5.32 -6.13 -4.21
C SER A 86 6.47 -5.87 -5.16
N TYR A 87 6.37 -4.84 -6.01
CA TYR A 87 7.46 -4.47 -6.89
C TYR A 87 8.78 -4.26 -6.15
N ASP A 88 9.84 -4.91 -6.60
CA ASP A 88 11.19 -4.80 -6.06
C ASP A 88 11.27 -5.02 -4.53
N TYR A 89 10.46 -5.92 -3.95
CA TYR A 89 10.45 -6.16 -2.50
C TYR A 89 11.83 -6.59 -1.97
N ASP A 90 12.58 -7.35 -2.79
CA ASP A 90 13.92 -7.85 -2.53
C ASP A 90 14.95 -6.72 -2.36
N GLN A 91 14.79 -5.61 -3.08
CA GLN A 91 15.63 -4.41 -2.92
C GLN A 91 15.49 -3.74 -1.55
N PHE A 92 14.46 -4.10 -0.77
CA PHE A 92 14.26 -3.67 0.62
C PHE A 92 14.75 -4.73 1.63
N GLY A 93 15.53 -5.70 1.15
CA GLY A 93 16.08 -6.82 1.92
C GLY A 93 15.05 -7.86 2.32
N ILE A 94 13.84 -7.82 1.77
CA ILE A 94 12.76 -8.75 2.11
C ILE A 94 13.03 -10.07 1.39
N SER A 95 13.20 -11.15 2.13
CA SER A 95 13.49 -12.46 1.54
C SER A 95 12.25 -13.08 0.89
N PRO A 96 12.39 -14.04 -0.04
CA PRO A 96 11.25 -14.78 -0.56
C PRO A 96 10.42 -15.50 0.52
N GLU A 97 11.08 -15.97 1.60
CA GLU A 97 10.41 -16.58 2.75
C GLU A 97 9.58 -15.55 3.53
N GLU A 98 10.15 -14.37 3.81
CA GLU A 98 9.44 -13.26 4.44
C GLU A 98 8.25 -12.79 3.61
N PHE A 99 8.43 -12.71 2.29
CA PHE A 99 7.37 -12.36 1.35
C PHE A 99 6.25 -13.42 1.34
N SER A 100 6.60 -14.71 1.36
CA SER A 100 5.64 -15.82 1.50
C SER A 100 4.81 -15.71 2.80
N ALA A 101 5.43 -15.25 3.90
CA ALA A 101 4.72 -14.98 5.15
C ALA A 101 3.74 -13.81 5.05
N LEU A 102 4.12 -12.74 4.36
CA LEU A 102 3.24 -11.59 4.08
C LEU A 102 2.02 -11.98 3.23
N GLN A 103 2.21 -12.91 2.29
CA GLN A 103 1.14 -13.51 1.48
C GLN A 103 0.20 -14.44 2.29
N GLY A 104 0.53 -14.73 3.55
CA GLY A 104 -0.22 -15.68 4.39
C GLY A 104 -0.01 -17.14 4.02
N ARG A 105 1.00 -17.47 3.20
CA ARG A 105 1.34 -18.86 2.83
C ARG A 105 2.03 -19.60 3.98
N ILE A 106 2.75 -18.87 4.83
CA ILE A 106 3.32 -19.34 6.10
C ILE A 106 3.03 -18.32 7.22
N ALA A 107 3.13 -18.74 8.47
CA ALA A 107 2.88 -17.85 9.60
C ALA A 107 4.05 -16.86 9.79
N ILE A 108 3.75 -15.57 10.01
CA ILE A 108 4.79 -14.56 10.32
C ILE A 108 5.62 -14.96 11.54
N ALA A 109 5.01 -15.63 12.53
CA ALA A 109 5.69 -16.09 13.74
C ALA A 109 6.80 -17.14 13.45
N THR A 110 6.69 -17.92 12.37
CA THR A 110 7.66 -18.97 12.03
C THR A 110 8.87 -18.44 11.28
N VAL A 111 8.87 -17.18 10.85
CA VAL A 111 9.98 -16.55 10.12
C VAL A 111 10.91 -15.82 11.11
N PRO A 112 12.11 -16.36 11.41
CA PRO A 112 12.97 -15.84 12.48
C PRO A 112 13.70 -14.54 12.12
N THR A 113 13.77 -14.19 10.82
CA THR A 113 14.50 -13.02 10.33
C THR A 113 13.77 -11.70 10.58
N PHE A 114 12.46 -11.72 10.85
CA PHE A 114 11.74 -10.53 11.27
C PHE A 114 12.10 -10.14 12.71
N SER A 115 12.54 -8.90 12.87
CA SER A 115 12.74 -8.31 14.19
C SER A 115 11.41 -8.15 14.96
N PRO A 116 11.45 -8.09 16.30
CA PRO A 116 10.26 -7.84 17.11
C PRO A 116 9.50 -6.57 16.68
N ARG A 117 10.21 -5.48 16.36
CA ARG A 117 9.59 -4.23 15.90
C ARG A 117 8.88 -4.39 14.56
N GLU A 118 9.47 -5.12 13.61
CA GLU A 118 8.83 -5.39 12.31
C GLU A 118 7.55 -6.21 12.47
N ARG A 119 7.55 -7.21 13.36
CA ARG A 119 6.35 -8.01 13.68
C ARG A 119 5.24 -7.13 14.24
N ILE A 120 5.55 -6.22 15.17
CA ILE A 120 4.57 -5.28 15.74
C ILE A 120 4.05 -4.31 14.67
N ALA A 121 4.92 -3.79 13.79
CA ALA A 121 4.49 -2.90 12.70
C ALA A 121 3.58 -3.62 11.68
N MET A 122 3.88 -4.88 11.35
CA MET A 122 3.03 -5.71 10.49
C MET A 122 1.69 -6.04 11.16
N GLU A 123 1.68 -6.35 12.45
CA GLU A 123 0.43 -6.55 13.20
C GLU A 123 -0.41 -5.27 13.24
N TYR A 124 0.23 -4.11 13.47
CA TYR A 124 -0.42 -2.80 13.40
C TYR A 124 -1.06 -2.57 12.02
N ALA A 125 -0.31 -2.85 10.95
CA ALA A 125 -0.76 -2.73 9.57
C ALA A 125 -1.95 -3.65 9.24
N PHE A 126 -2.01 -4.83 9.86
CA PHE A 126 -3.15 -5.74 9.75
C PHE A 126 -4.37 -5.21 10.51
N LEU A 127 -4.22 -4.82 11.78
CA LEU A 127 -5.31 -4.37 12.65
C LEU A 127 -5.99 -3.09 12.14
N ILE A 128 -5.21 -2.09 11.68
CA ILE A 128 -5.77 -0.84 11.12
C ILE A 128 -6.57 -1.08 9.84
N SER A 129 -6.32 -2.19 9.14
CA SER A 129 -6.93 -2.52 7.85
C SER A 129 -8.22 -3.34 7.99
N GLN A 130 -8.58 -3.77 9.20
CA GLN A 130 -9.80 -4.53 9.45
C GLN A 130 -11.06 -3.67 9.30
N SER A 131 -12.20 -4.33 9.12
CA SER A 131 -13.52 -3.68 9.07
C SER A 131 -14.51 -4.50 9.93
N PRO A 132 -14.79 -4.09 11.19
CA PRO A 132 -14.27 -2.89 11.86
C PRO A 132 -12.79 -3.00 12.25
N LEU A 133 -12.08 -1.87 12.33
CA LEU A 133 -10.76 -1.81 12.94
C LEU A 133 -10.88 -1.93 14.46
N LEU A 134 -10.04 -2.75 15.07
CA LEU A 134 -10.05 -3.04 16.50
C LEU A 134 -8.60 -3.09 17.01
N PHE A 135 -8.34 -2.39 18.12
CA PHE A 135 -7.04 -2.36 18.76
C PHE A 135 -7.16 -2.87 20.19
N PRO A 136 -6.76 -4.14 20.46
CA PRO A 136 -6.71 -4.65 21.83
C PRO A 136 -5.77 -3.82 22.70
N GLN A 137 -6.15 -3.56 23.95
CA GLN A 137 -5.33 -2.73 24.86
C GLN A 137 -3.91 -3.29 25.02
N ILE A 138 -3.78 -4.62 25.13
CA ILE A 138 -2.48 -5.30 25.20
C ILE A 138 -1.58 -4.97 24.01
N PHE A 139 -2.15 -4.83 22.81
CA PHE A 139 -1.40 -4.46 21.62
C PHE A 139 -1.04 -2.97 21.62
N ILE A 140 -1.92 -2.10 22.11
CA ILE A 140 -1.63 -0.67 22.27
C ILE A 140 -0.44 -0.47 23.20
N ASP A 141 -0.38 -1.20 24.31
CA ASP A 141 0.72 -1.12 25.28
C ASP A 141 2.05 -1.61 24.67
N GLN A 142 1.99 -2.71 23.91
CA GLN A 142 3.14 -3.22 23.15
C GLN A 142 3.62 -2.20 22.11
N LEU A 143 2.70 -1.57 21.37
CA LEU A 143 3.01 -0.57 20.37
C LEU A 143 3.72 0.63 21.00
N LYS A 144 3.18 1.18 22.10
CA LYS A 144 3.76 2.31 22.85
C LYS A 144 5.11 1.99 23.47
N THR A 145 5.36 0.74 23.82
CA THR A 145 6.66 0.29 24.34
C THR A 145 7.73 0.28 23.25
N ASN A 146 7.34 0.07 21.99
CA ASN A 146 8.28 -0.15 20.88
C ASN A 146 8.41 1.04 19.93
N PHE A 147 7.43 1.95 19.89
CA PHE A 147 7.39 3.07 18.95
C PHE A 147 7.07 4.37 19.67
N THR A 148 7.75 5.44 19.26
CA THR A 148 7.42 6.81 19.66
C THR A 148 6.11 7.26 19.02
N GLU A 149 5.49 8.30 19.55
CA GLU A 149 4.25 8.87 18.99
C GLU A 149 4.44 9.29 17.52
N ARG A 150 5.61 9.85 17.18
CA ARG A 150 5.95 10.19 15.80
C ARG A 150 5.97 8.96 14.89
N GLU A 151 6.62 7.90 15.34
CA GLU A 151 6.69 6.65 14.56
C GLU A 151 5.29 6.04 14.40
N MET A 152 4.46 6.07 15.44
CA MET A 152 3.07 5.61 15.38
C MET A 152 2.25 6.39 14.34
N VAL A 153 2.39 7.72 14.27
CA VAL A 153 1.73 8.54 13.23
C VAL A 153 2.22 8.16 11.84
N ILE A 154 3.51 7.86 11.67
CA ILE A 154 4.06 7.43 10.39
C ILE A 154 3.53 6.05 9.98
N LEU A 155 3.46 5.09 10.90
CA LEU A 155 2.87 3.77 10.66
C LEU A 155 1.39 3.90 10.26
N ALA A 156 0.62 4.70 11.02
CA ALA A 156 -0.77 5.00 10.74
C ALA A 156 -0.96 5.61 9.35
N GLY A 157 -0.19 6.66 9.01
CA GLY A 157 -0.27 7.33 7.72
C GLY A 157 0.11 6.41 6.55
N THR A 158 1.14 5.58 6.72
CA THR A 158 1.59 4.62 5.71
C THR A 158 0.51 3.57 5.41
N ALA A 159 -0.09 2.98 6.45
CA ALA A 159 -1.17 2.00 6.27
C ALA A 159 -2.48 2.65 5.79
N ALA A 160 -2.79 3.86 6.26
CA ALA A 160 -3.97 4.62 5.84
C ALA A 160 -3.91 4.98 4.34
N GLN A 161 -2.75 5.36 3.83
CA GLN A 161 -2.54 5.60 2.40
C GLN A 161 -2.90 4.37 1.56
N VAL A 162 -2.41 3.19 1.94
CA VAL A 162 -2.73 1.95 1.19
C VAL A 162 -4.21 1.61 1.33
N ASN A 163 -4.82 1.82 2.50
CA ASN A 163 -6.26 1.64 2.72
C ASN A 163 -7.12 2.60 1.87
N TYR A 164 -6.67 3.83 1.68
CA TYR A 164 -7.29 4.82 0.80
C TYR A 164 -7.27 4.34 -0.65
N TRP A 165 -6.09 3.99 -1.16
CA TRP A 165 -5.94 3.49 -2.53
C TRP A 165 -6.72 2.20 -2.73
N ALA A 166 -6.71 1.29 -1.76
CA ALA A 166 -7.46 0.04 -1.83
C ALA A 166 -8.96 0.27 -2.05
N ARG A 167 -9.57 1.18 -1.29
CA ARG A 167 -10.99 1.48 -1.42
C ARG A 167 -11.30 2.23 -2.71
N LEU A 168 -10.48 3.23 -3.04
CA LEU A 168 -10.66 4.05 -4.23
C LEU A 168 -10.55 3.23 -5.52
N LEU A 169 -9.53 2.38 -5.62
CA LEU A 169 -9.24 1.62 -6.83
C LEU A 169 -10.19 0.44 -7.02
N GLN A 170 -10.54 -0.27 -5.94
CA GLN A 170 -11.52 -1.36 -6.03
C GLN A 170 -12.92 -0.82 -6.38
N ALA A 171 -13.31 0.35 -5.82
CA ALA A 171 -14.57 1.01 -6.17
C ALA A 171 -14.63 1.50 -7.64
N LEU A 172 -13.48 1.58 -8.32
CA LEU A 172 -13.36 1.94 -9.73
C LEU A 172 -13.01 0.74 -10.63
N GLY A 173 -12.92 -0.47 -10.08
CA GLY A 173 -12.59 -1.68 -10.83
C GLY A 173 -11.17 -1.70 -11.43
N VAL A 174 -10.23 -0.95 -10.84
CA VAL A 174 -8.88 -0.79 -11.41
C VAL A 174 -8.09 -2.11 -11.31
N PRO A 175 -7.63 -2.69 -12.43
CA PRO A 175 -6.84 -3.91 -12.41
C PRO A 175 -5.39 -3.64 -11.97
N PRO A 176 -4.59 -4.68 -11.65
CA PRO A 176 -3.15 -4.55 -11.47
C PRO A 176 -2.47 -3.82 -12.63
N ALA A 177 -1.41 -3.06 -12.34
CA ALA A 177 -0.61 -2.33 -13.33
C ALA A 177 0.50 -3.18 -13.97
N GLY A 178 0.67 -4.42 -13.49
CA GLY A 178 1.60 -5.41 -13.98
C GLY A 178 3.04 -5.18 -13.50
N PHE A 179 3.22 -4.59 -12.32
CA PHE A 179 4.55 -4.40 -11.72
C PHE A 179 5.19 -5.75 -11.33
N SER A 180 4.39 -6.69 -10.85
CA SER A 180 4.82 -7.97 -10.31
C SER A 180 3.93 -9.09 -10.81
N ASP A 181 4.51 -10.28 -10.94
CA ASP A 181 3.78 -11.52 -11.24
C ASP A 181 3.14 -12.12 -9.98
N HIS A 182 3.20 -11.43 -8.85
CA HIS A 182 2.83 -11.96 -7.53
C HIS A 182 1.37 -11.74 -7.14
N CYS A 183 0.58 -11.09 -8.00
CA CYS A 183 -0.86 -10.95 -7.79
C CYS A 183 -1.61 -12.19 -8.31
N GLU A 184 -1.53 -13.30 -7.57
CA GLU A 184 -2.28 -14.54 -7.84
C GLU A 184 -3.71 -14.53 -7.25
N MET A 185 -4.21 -13.37 -6.81
CA MET A 185 -5.59 -13.30 -6.32
C MET A 185 -6.56 -13.55 -7.47
N LYS A 186 -7.20 -14.72 -7.47
CA LYS A 186 -8.36 -15.02 -8.31
C LYS A 186 -9.47 -14.03 -7.92
N THR A 187 -9.55 -12.90 -8.60
CA THR A 187 -10.68 -11.99 -8.47
C THR A 187 -11.91 -12.73 -9.01
N GLN A 188 -12.92 -12.92 -8.17
CA GLN A 188 -14.17 -13.55 -8.62
C GLN A 188 -14.74 -12.74 -9.80
N PRO A 189 -15.26 -13.41 -10.84
CA PRO A 189 -15.91 -12.71 -11.94
C PRO A 189 -17.10 -11.92 -11.37
N SER A 190 -17.19 -10.65 -11.74
CA SER A 190 -18.38 -9.84 -11.50
C SER A 190 -19.58 -10.55 -12.12
N SER A 191 -20.50 -11.01 -11.27
CA SER A 191 -21.81 -11.53 -11.64
C SER A 191 -22.63 -10.50 -12.38
#